data_AF-A0A8B6GIZ3-F1
#
_entry.id   AF-A0A8B6GIZ3-F1
#
_cell.length_a   1.000
_cell.length_b   1.000
_cell.length_c   1.000
_cell.angle_alpha   90.00
_cell.angle_beta   90.00
_cell.angle_gamma   90.00
#
_symmetry.space_group_name_H-M   'P 1'
#
loop_
_entity.id
_entity.type
_entity.pdbx_description
1 polymer ?
#
loop_
_entity_poly.entity_id
_entity_poly.type
_entity_poly.pdbx_seq_one_letter_code
_entity_poly.pdbx_strand_id
1 'polypeptide(L)'
;MFVSTRASDYVMEQLQDNSCLTLTAPSGVGKSFIARHTALVLKRQGYNIIPVELPADIKTYYHPGKQTVFIVDDICGNFTANQQQVENWKQLLPVINTIIADKCCKIIVSCRLQVYKDDKFNILLPFKSCECNLISTKLCLTSVEKTNIAKTYIGTSMTDIDDLSFKCDFFPLLCSLYHEKEDVDVKEYFKKSFDVYKRELDRLSEHGDEGNYKICSLALCVLFNNQLNEKWFQGKMTDEQRQIIKDTCEACEFNGIPKAKLKKALDTLDGTFICKQNGIYKTLHDKLFDFLAHYFVINNRLVV
;
A
#
# COMPACT_ATOMS: atom_id res chain seq x y z
N MET A 1 10.39 -12.26 -13.81
CA MET A 1 11.86 -12.04 -13.73
C MET A 1 12.12 -10.74 -12.99
N PHE A 2 13.07 -10.67 -12.05
CA PHE A 2 13.35 -9.40 -11.35
C PHE A 2 14.15 -8.45 -12.25
N VAL A 3 13.77 -7.16 -12.25
CA VAL A 3 14.48 -6.10 -12.98
C VAL A 3 15.17 -5.22 -11.95
N SER A 4 16.50 -5.14 -12.01
CA SER A 4 17.25 -4.30 -11.08
C SER A 4 16.95 -2.83 -11.32
N THR A 5 16.81 -2.09 -10.24
CA THR A 5 16.60 -0.66 -10.22
C THR A 5 17.60 -0.03 -9.27
N ARG A 6 17.84 1.26 -9.45
CA ARG A 6 18.64 2.09 -8.56
C ARG A 6 18.10 2.05 -7.12
N ALA A 7 16.79 1.86 -6.96
CA ALA A 7 16.17 1.63 -5.66
C ALA A 7 16.57 0.27 -5.04
N SER A 8 16.60 -0.82 -5.82
CA SER A 8 17.04 -2.12 -5.30
C SER A 8 18.52 -2.13 -4.95
N ASP A 9 19.35 -1.45 -5.75
CA ASP A 9 20.79 -1.31 -5.49
C ASP A 9 21.02 -0.50 -4.20
N TYR A 10 20.31 0.63 -4.06
CA TYR A 10 20.38 1.44 -2.84
C TYR A 10 19.95 0.68 -1.59
N VAL A 11 18.89 -0.14 -1.67
CA VAL A 11 18.44 -0.97 -0.54
C VAL A 11 19.52 -1.97 -0.11
N MET A 12 20.22 -2.58 -1.07
CA MET A 12 21.34 -3.47 -0.77
C MET A 12 22.50 -2.73 -0.09
N GLU A 13 22.83 -1.51 -0.54
CA GLU A 13 23.84 -0.66 0.10
C GLU A 13 23.45 -0.33 1.55
N GLN A 14 22.21 0.11 1.78
CA GLN A 14 21.74 0.46 3.12
C GLN A 14 21.79 -0.73 4.10
N LEU A 15 21.56 -1.95 3.62
CA LEU A 15 21.62 -3.16 4.46
C LEU A 15 23.05 -3.57 4.87
N GLN A 16 24.09 -2.97 4.28
CA GLN A 16 25.47 -3.17 4.74
C GLN A 16 25.65 -2.56 6.15
N ASP A 17 25.15 -1.35 6.33
CA ASP A 17 25.32 -0.58 7.58
C ASP A 17 24.13 -0.73 8.53
N ASN A 18 22.95 -1.09 8.04
CA ASN A 18 21.72 -1.16 8.83
C ASN A 18 21.24 -2.60 8.98
N SER A 19 20.82 -2.96 10.20
CA SER A 19 20.18 -4.25 10.48
C SER A 19 18.66 -4.23 10.36
N CYS A 20 18.05 -3.06 10.25
CA CYS A 20 16.63 -2.90 9.97
C CYS A 20 16.44 -1.82 8.91
N LEU A 21 15.66 -2.14 7.88
CA LEU A 21 15.34 -1.24 6.78
C LEU A 21 13.84 -1.33 6.47
N THR A 22 13.22 -0.17 6.27
CA THR A 22 11.80 -0.06 5.92
C THR A 22 11.63 0.56 4.54
N LEU A 23 11.05 -0.20 3.62
CA LEU A 23 10.63 0.26 2.30
C LEU A 23 9.27 0.96 2.43
N THR A 24 9.21 2.24 2.09
CA THR A 24 7.97 3.04 2.15
C THR A 24 7.55 3.48 0.76
N ALA A 25 6.28 3.27 0.42
CA ALA A 25 5.67 3.71 -0.83
C ALA A 25 4.16 3.43 -0.80
N PRO A 26 3.36 4.09 -1.63
CA PRO A 26 2.01 3.62 -1.97
C PRO A 26 1.99 2.15 -2.44
N SER A 27 0.80 1.58 -2.51
CA SER A 27 0.63 0.22 -3.06
C SER A 27 1.06 0.15 -4.53
N GLY A 28 1.48 -1.02 -4.98
CA GLY A 28 1.84 -1.28 -6.37
C GLY A 28 3.16 -0.72 -6.89
N VAL A 29 3.92 0.02 -6.07
CA VAL A 29 5.24 0.61 -6.45
C VAL A 29 6.38 -0.43 -6.49
N GLY A 30 6.14 -1.65 -6.00
CA GLY A 30 7.13 -2.74 -6.07
C GLY A 30 7.92 -3.01 -4.78
N LYS A 31 7.46 -2.53 -3.62
CA LYS A 31 8.08 -2.79 -2.30
C LYS A 31 8.36 -4.28 -2.07
N SER A 32 7.34 -5.13 -2.22
CA SER A 32 7.46 -6.58 -1.99
C SER A 32 8.40 -7.26 -2.98
N PHE A 33 8.48 -6.76 -4.23
CA PHE A 33 9.45 -7.25 -5.22
C PHE A 33 10.89 -6.96 -4.79
N ILE A 34 11.17 -5.72 -4.37
CA ILE A 34 12.50 -5.34 -3.87
C ILE A 34 12.85 -6.14 -2.62
N ALA A 35 11.97 -6.20 -1.61
CA ALA A 35 12.22 -6.95 -0.38
C ALA A 35 12.56 -8.42 -0.63
N ARG A 36 11.76 -9.10 -1.48
CA ARG A 36 11.98 -10.51 -1.83
C ARG A 36 13.27 -10.69 -2.63
N HIS A 37 13.57 -9.81 -3.59
CA HIS A 37 14.82 -9.87 -4.34
C HIS A 37 16.04 -9.70 -3.44
N THR A 38 16.03 -8.68 -2.59
CA THR A 38 17.07 -8.42 -1.59
C THR A 38 17.29 -9.63 -0.69
N ALA A 39 16.22 -10.26 -0.20
CA ALA A 39 16.34 -11.46 0.61
C ALA A 39 16.94 -12.65 -0.16
N LEU A 40 16.59 -12.81 -1.45
CA LEU A 40 17.21 -13.83 -2.31
C LEU A 40 18.70 -13.57 -2.56
N VAL A 41 19.12 -12.30 -2.66
CA VAL A 41 20.54 -11.93 -2.74
C VAL A 41 21.26 -12.27 -1.42
N LEU A 42 20.69 -11.91 -0.27
CA LEU A 42 21.23 -12.25 1.05
C LEU A 42 21.30 -13.77 1.27
N LYS A 43 20.34 -14.54 0.76
CA LYS A 43 20.39 -16.01 0.82
C LYS A 43 21.61 -16.58 0.11
N ARG A 44 22.02 -16.00 -1.02
CA ARG A 44 23.26 -16.38 -1.71
C ARG A 44 24.52 -16.04 -0.89
N GLN A 45 24.40 -15.11 0.06
CA GLN A 45 25.46 -14.74 1.01
C GLN A 45 25.41 -15.55 2.31
N GLY A 46 24.55 -16.56 2.42
CA GLY A 46 24.47 -17.46 3.58
C GLY A 46 23.33 -17.19 4.55
N TYR A 47 22.50 -16.17 4.32
CA TYR A 47 21.37 -15.86 5.20
C TYR A 47 20.22 -16.85 5.04
N ASN A 48 19.59 -17.20 6.16
CA ASN A 48 18.30 -17.89 6.16
C ASN A 48 17.18 -16.86 5.97
N ILE A 49 16.27 -17.11 5.04
CA ILE A 49 15.11 -16.24 4.82
C ILE A 49 13.96 -16.70 5.70
N ILE A 50 13.43 -15.80 6.52
CA ILE A 50 12.23 -16.01 7.34
C ILE A 50 11.16 -15.01 6.89
N PRO A 51 10.16 -15.41 6.10
CA PRO A 51 8.96 -14.59 5.93
C PRO A 51 8.21 -14.55 7.27
N VAL A 52 7.82 -13.35 7.69
CA VAL A 52 7.10 -13.10 8.94
C VAL A 52 5.63 -12.91 8.57
N GLU A 53 4.80 -13.92 8.83
CA GLU A 53 3.36 -13.88 8.55
C GLU A 53 2.59 -13.29 9.72
N LEU A 54 3.04 -13.59 10.94
CA LEU A 54 2.52 -13.06 12.19
C LEU A 54 3.65 -12.39 12.99
N PRO A 55 3.39 -11.31 13.75
CA PRO A 55 4.43 -10.67 14.56
C PRO A 55 5.20 -11.66 15.46
N ALA A 56 4.51 -12.67 16.01
CA ALA A 56 5.12 -13.69 16.87
C ALA A 56 6.21 -14.54 16.17
N ASP A 57 6.18 -14.68 14.84
CA ASP A 57 7.16 -15.47 14.09
C ASP A 57 8.58 -14.93 14.27
N ILE A 58 8.72 -13.60 14.41
CA ILE A 58 10.03 -12.97 14.59
C ILE A 58 10.73 -13.49 15.85
N LYS A 59 9.97 -13.77 16.91
CA LYS A 59 10.48 -14.33 18.16
C LYS A 59 10.74 -15.83 18.02
N THR A 60 9.82 -16.54 17.36
CA THR A 60 9.90 -18.01 17.20
C THR A 60 11.12 -18.44 16.41
N TYR A 61 11.47 -17.71 15.35
CA TYR A 61 12.54 -18.08 14.43
C TYR A 61 13.87 -17.35 14.69
N TYR A 62 13.92 -16.46 15.68
CA TYR A 62 15.16 -15.80 16.05
C TYR A 62 16.10 -16.73 16.81
N HIS A 63 17.31 -16.88 16.27
CA HIS A 63 18.41 -17.60 16.89
C HIS A 63 19.66 -16.69 16.89
N PRO A 64 20.15 -16.26 18.06
CA PRO A 64 21.30 -15.37 18.16
C PRO A 64 22.53 -15.89 17.41
N GLY A 65 23.20 -15.02 16.66
CA GLY A 65 24.42 -15.33 15.89
C GLY A 65 24.18 -16.13 14.61
N LYS A 66 22.93 -16.50 14.31
CA LYS A 66 22.58 -17.19 13.07
C LYS A 66 22.25 -16.16 11.98
N GLN A 67 22.93 -16.25 10.83
CA GLN A 67 22.65 -15.39 9.69
C GLN A 67 21.20 -15.56 9.22
N THR A 68 20.38 -14.52 9.44
CA THR A 68 18.93 -14.59 9.23
C THR A 68 18.41 -13.25 8.70
N VAL A 69 17.56 -13.30 7.69
CA VAL A 69 16.81 -12.14 7.19
C VAL A 69 15.32 -12.36 7.40
N PHE A 70 14.71 -11.48 8.20
CA PHE A 70 13.28 -11.43 8.43
C PHE A 70 12.63 -10.51 7.40
N ILE A 71 11.61 -11.00 6.71
CA ILE A 71 10.81 -10.20 5.77
C ILE A 71 9.44 -9.97 6.39
N VAL A 72 9.13 -8.70 6.70
CA VAL A 72 7.82 -8.28 7.20
C VAL A 72 7.12 -7.52 6.08
N ASP A 73 6.15 -8.14 5.40
CA ASP A 73 5.42 -7.51 4.30
C ASP A 73 4.16 -6.82 4.85
N ASP A 74 3.96 -5.54 4.48
CA ASP A 74 2.79 -4.72 4.82
C ASP A 74 2.50 -4.61 6.33
N ILE A 75 3.53 -4.29 7.12
CA ILE A 75 3.61 -4.42 8.59
C ILE A 75 2.40 -3.97 9.41
N CYS A 76 1.67 -2.94 8.98
CA CYS A 76 0.55 -2.33 9.71
C CYS A 76 -0.67 -2.01 8.83
N GLY A 77 -0.79 -2.64 7.66
CA GLY A 77 -1.97 -2.58 6.81
C GLY A 77 -2.02 -1.40 5.82
N ASN A 78 -3.24 -1.04 5.40
CA ASN A 78 -3.46 -0.55 4.04
C ASN A 78 -3.47 0.97 3.82
N PHE A 79 -3.82 1.77 4.83
CA PHE A 79 -4.06 3.20 4.68
C PHE A 79 -3.88 3.98 5.99
N THR A 80 -4.41 3.48 7.10
CA THR A 80 -4.06 3.91 8.46
C THR A 80 -3.40 2.77 9.21
N ALA A 81 -2.54 3.10 10.19
CA ALA A 81 -1.87 2.07 10.98
C ALA A 81 -2.91 1.30 11.79
N ASN A 82 -3.02 -0.01 11.52
CA ASN A 82 -3.94 -0.87 12.27
C ASN A 82 -3.49 -0.94 13.74
N GLN A 83 -4.29 -0.36 14.64
CA GLN A 83 -3.95 -0.24 16.07
C GLN A 83 -3.60 -1.59 16.71
N GLN A 84 -4.32 -2.66 16.36
CA GLN A 84 -4.05 -3.99 16.90
C GLN A 84 -2.69 -4.52 16.42
N GLN A 85 -2.35 -4.30 15.13
CA GLN A 85 -1.03 -4.66 14.61
C GLN A 85 0.07 -3.85 15.28
N VAL A 86 -0.14 -2.53 15.45
CA VAL A 86 0.81 -1.66 16.15
C VAL A 86 1.06 -2.16 17.58
N GLU A 87 0.02 -2.48 18.35
CA GLU A 87 0.18 -3.00 19.71
C GLU A 87 0.86 -4.38 19.74
N ASN A 88 0.57 -5.26 18.78
CA ASN A 88 1.26 -6.55 18.66
C ASN A 88 2.77 -6.37 18.42
N TRP A 89 3.15 -5.48 17.51
CA TRP A 89 4.56 -5.16 17.24
C TRP A 89 5.24 -4.48 18.42
N LYS A 90 4.53 -3.57 19.10
CA LYS A 90 5.01 -2.86 20.28
C LYS A 90 5.42 -3.82 21.40
N GLN A 91 4.64 -4.88 21.64
CA GLN A 91 4.96 -5.90 22.64
C GLN A 91 6.26 -6.66 22.32
N LEU A 92 6.67 -6.67 21.06
CA LEU A 92 7.87 -7.37 20.58
C LEU A 92 9.09 -6.45 20.43
N LEU A 93 8.98 -5.16 20.75
CA LEU A 93 10.10 -4.20 20.64
C LEU A 93 11.38 -4.66 21.35
N PRO A 94 11.35 -5.27 22.56
CA PRO A 94 12.57 -5.79 23.18
C PRO A 94 13.28 -6.86 22.33
N VAL A 95 12.50 -7.74 21.70
CA VAL A 95 13.02 -8.79 20.81
C VAL A 95 13.56 -8.16 19.53
N ILE A 96 12.82 -7.25 18.92
CA ILE A 96 13.23 -6.54 17.70
C ILE A 96 14.55 -5.79 17.92
N ASN A 97 14.69 -5.07 19.04
CA ASN A 97 15.93 -4.37 19.38
C ASN A 97 17.11 -5.33 19.56
N THR A 98 16.86 -6.51 20.12
CA THR A 98 17.89 -7.55 20.24
C THR A 98 18.33 -8.06 18.86
N ILE A 99 17.37 -8.29 17.95
CA ILE A 99 17.65 -8.71 16.57
C ILE A 99 18.43 -7.62 15.82
N ILE A 100 18.08 -6.35 15.99
CA ILE A 100 18.76 -5.22 15.33
C ILE A 100 20.21 -5.09 15.84
N ALA A 101 20.44 -5.34 17.13
CA ALA A 101 21.78 -5.33 17.72
C ALA A 101 22.64 -6.53 17.27
N ASP A 102 22.02 -7.64 16.87
CA ASP A 102 22.72 -8.79 16.30
C ASP A 102 23.11 -8.52 14.84
N LYS A 103 24.42 -8.34 14.62
CA LYS A 103 24.99 -8.07 13.27
C LYS A 103 24.78 -9.21 12.28
N CYS A 104 24.44 -10.41 12.74
CA CYS A 104 24.11 -11.55 11.88
C CYS A 104 22.67 -11.49 11.36
N CYS A 105 21.82 -10.65 11.94
CA CYS A 105 20.41 -10.57 11.59
C CYS A 105 20.09 -9.30 10.80
N LYS A 106 19.13 -9.43 9.87
CA LYS A 106 18.55 -8.33 9.09
C LYS A 106 17.04 -8.38 9.17
N ILE A 107 16.39 -7.23 9.22
CA ILE A 107 14.94 -7.07 9.12
C ILE A 107 14.65 -6.17 7.93
N ILE A 108 13.86 -6.66 6.97
CA ILE A 108 13.38 -5.88 5.84
C ILE A 108 11.87 -5.77 6.00
N VAL A 109 11.40 -4.53 6.13
CA VAL A 109 10.00 -4.21 6.34
C VAL A 109 9.45 -3.54 5.09
N SER A 110 8.27 -3.94 4.65
CA SER A 110 7.49 -3.22 3.65
C SER A 110 6.35 -2.50 4.39
N CYS A 111 6.22 -1.20 4.15
CA CYS A 111 5.20 -0.36 4.78
C CYS A 111 4.61 0.60 3.76
N ARG A 112 3.31 0.88 3.87
CA ARG A 112 2.69 1.90 3.03
C ARG A 112 3.06 3.28 3.55
N LEU A 113 3.30 4.21 2.63
CA LEU A 113 3.82 5.53 3.00
C LEU A 113 2.91 6.28 3.99
N GLN A 114 1.60 6.18 3.81
CA GLN A 114 0.60 6.78 4.68
C GLN A 114 0.61 6.16 6.09
N VAL A 115 0.76 4.84 6.19
CA VAL A 115 0.87 4.13 7.47
C VAL A 115 2.17 4.49 8.19
N TYR A 116 3.26 4.65 7.45
CA TYR A 116 4.54 5.07 8.02
C TYR A 116 4.51 6.49 8.59
N LYS A 117 3.73 7.38 7.96
CA LYS A 117 3.53 8.78 8.37
C LYS A 117 2.53 8.92 9.53
N ASP A 118 1.66 7.94 9.75
CA ASP A 118 0.69 7.92 10.84
C ASP A 118 1.39 8.01 12.22
N ASP A 119 0.91 8.87 13.10
CA ASP A 119 1.49 9.08 14.42
C ASP A 119 1.49 7.82 15.28
N LYS A 120 0.55 6.91 15.08
CA LYS A 120 0.52 5.63 15.80
C LYS A 120 1.73 4.77 15.47
N PHE A 121 2.25 4.89 14.25
CA PHE A 121 3.43 4.17 13.82
C PHE A 121 4.72 4.71 14.47
N ASN A 122 4.70 5.93 15.03
CA ASN A 122 5.87 6.49 15.74
C ASN A 122 6.29 5.66 16.96
N ILE A 123 5.38 4.86 17.55
CA ILE A 123 5.71 3.96 18.66
C ILE A 123 6.70 2.87 18.21
N LEU A 124 6.70 2.52 16.92
CA LEU A 124 7.56 1.49 16.36
C LEU A 124 8.89 2.05 15.83
N LEU A 125 9.56 2.87 16.64
CA LEU A 125 10.83 3.56 16.31
C LEU A 125 11.91 2.66 15.67
N PRO A 126 12.10 1.39 16.07
CA PRO A 126 13.11 0.55 15.43
C PRO A 126 12.89 0.35 13.93
N PHE A 127 11.64 0.37 13.45
CA PHE A 127 11.34 0.31 12.02
C PHE A 127 11.49 1.67 11.31
N LYS A 128 11.82 2.75 12.03
CA LYS A 128 12.14 4.06 11.44
C LYS A 128 13.64 4.33 11.34
N SER A 129 14.49 3.39 11.74
CA SER A 129 15.96 3.60 11.78
C SER A 129 16.57 3.84 10.40
N CYS A 130 16.02 3.23 9.35
CA CYS A 130 16.46 3.40 7.97
C CYS A 130 15.23 3.31 7.05
N GLU A 131 14.82 4.45 6.50
CA GLU A 131 13.71 4.53 5.54
C GLU A 131 14.23 4.57 4.10
N CYS A 132 13.65 3.74 3.25
CA CYS A 132 13.82 3.77 1.81
C CYS A 132 12.48 4.12 1.14
N ASN A 133 12.23 5.41 0.96
CA ASN A 133 11.02 5.91 0.30
C ASN A 133 11.14 5.79 -1.22
N LEU A 134 10.43 4.82 -1.81
CA LEU A 134 10.52 4.47 -3.23
C LEU A 134 9.82 5.48 -4.16
N ILE A 135 9.14 6.50 -3.62
CA ILE A 135 8.61 7.61 -4.43
C ILE A 135 9.39 8.92 -4.20
N SER A 136 10.46 8.88 -3.40
CA SER A 136 11.36 10.03 -3.26
C SER A 136 12.04 10.33 -4.60
N THR A 137 12.41 11.59 -4.83
CA THR A 137 13.19 11.99 -6.02
C THR A 137 14.47 11.19 -6.21
N LYS A 138 15.05 10.69 -5.10
CA LYS A 138 16.24 9.85 -5.13
C LYS A 138 15.97 8.40 -5.52
N LEU A 139 14.81 7.82 -5.23
CA LEU A 139 14.57 6.38 -5.41
C LEU A 139 13.39 6.05 -6.32
N CYS A 140 12.61 7.03 -6.78
CA CYS A 140 11.54 6.81 -7.73
C CYS A 140 12.07 6.25 -9.05
N LEU A 141 11.24 5.44 -9.69
CA LEU A 141 11.57 4.81 -10.97
C LEU A 141 11.75 5.87 -12.05
N THR A 142 12.92 5.87 -12.65
CA THR A 142 13.24 6.65 -13.84
C THR A 142 12.53 6.09 -15.06
N SER A 143 12.42 6.89 -16.12
CA SER A 143 11.84 6.44 -17.39
C SER A 143 12.59 5.24 -17.98
N VAL A 144 13.91 5.17 -17.79
CA VAL A 144 14.75 4.05 -18.24
C VAL A 144 14.42 2.77 -17.47
N GLU A 145 14.23 2.85 -16.15
CA GLU A 145 13.85 1.67 -15.35
C GLU A 145 12.44 1.19 -15.69
N LYS A 146 11.48 2.09 -15.85
CA LYS A 146 10.12 1.75 -16.32
C LYS A 146 10.16 1.07 -17.70
N THR A 147 11.05 1.52 -18.59
CA THR A 147 11.32 0.87 -19.88
C THR A 147 11.77 -0.57 -19.74
N ASN A 148 12.73 -0.81 -18.85
CA ASN A 148 13.28 -2.14 -18.66
C ASN A 148 12.25 -3.10 -18.02
N ILE A 149 11.44 -2.59 -17.09
CA ILE A 149 10.33 -3.34 -16.50
C ILE A 149 9.31 -3.73 -17.57
N ALA A 150 8.85 -2.80 -18.40
CA ALA A 150 7.91 -3.10 -19.47
C ALA A 150 8.46 -4.11 -20.47
N LYS A 151 9.70 -3.93 -20.96
CA LYS A 151 10.32 -4.90 -21.87
C LYS A 151 10.33 -6.32 -21.29
N THR A 152 10.53 -6.45 -19.98
CA THR A 152 10.61 -7.74 -19.29
C THR A 152 9.24 -8.40 -19.08
N TYR A 153 8.22 -7.63 -18.72
CA TYR A 153 6.90 -8.18 -18.34
C TYR A 153 5.87 -8.14 -19.47
N ILE A 154 6.04 -7.24 -20.43
CA ILE A 154 5.07 -6.95 -21.51
C ILE A 154 5.64 -7.39 -22.88
N GLY A 155 6.97 -7.35 -23.06
CA GLY A 155 7.60 -7.71 -24.32
C GLY A 155 7.57 -6.62 -25.39
N THR A 156 7.11 -5.41 -25.06
CA THR A 156 7.03 -4.26 -25.97
C THR A 156 8.02 -3.14 -25.62
N SER A 157 8.38 -2.33 -26.61
CA SER A 157 9.17 -1.11 -26.44
C SER A 157 8.31 0.07 -25.97
N MET A 158 8.92 1.07 -25.33
CA MET A 158 8.23 2.24 -24.75
C MET A 158 7.43 3.09 -25.71
N THR A 159 7.73 3.02 -27.00
CA THR A 159 6.92 3.66 -28.05
C THR A 159 5.48 3.18 -28.02
N ASP A 160 5.22 2.03 -27.37
CA ASP A 160 3.91 1.43 -27.26
C ASP A 160 3.18 1.66 -25.92
N ILE A 161 3.75 2.42 -25.01
CA ILE A 161 3.15 2.67 -23.70
C ILE A 161 3.04 4.19 -23.52
N ASP A 162 1.79 4.69 -23.47
CA ASP A 162 1.46 6.12 -23.39
C ASP A 162 2.11 6.81 -22.18
N ASP A 163 2.37 8.12 -22.29
CA ASP A 163 3.04 8.96 -21.28
C ASP A 163 2.32 8.96 -19.91
N LEU A 164 1.04 8.58 -19.89
CA LEU A 164 0.21 8.46 -18.68
C LEU A 164 0.72 7.38 -17.71
N SER A 165 1.20 6.23 -18.20
CA SER A 165 1.69 5.17 -17.29
C SER A 165 3.04 5.54 -16.66
N PHE A 166 3.81 6.41 -17.32
CA PHE A 166 5.06 6.95 -16.78
C PHE A 166 4.85 7.92 -15.64
N LYS A 167 3.68 8.56 -15.55
CA LYS A 167 3.28 9.42 -14.43
C LYS A 167 2.76 8.63 -13.23
N CYS A 168 2.45 7.35 -13.40
CA CYS A 168 1.97 6.49 -12.33
C CYS A 168 3.11 5.80 -11.59
N ASP A 169 3.11 5.89 -10.25
CA ASP A 169 4.10 5.22 -9.40
C ASP A 169 3.80 3.72 -9.22
N PHE A 170 2.55 3.28 -9.42
CA PHE A 170 2.14 1.87 -9.39
C PHE A 170 2.37 1.14 -10.73
N PHE A 171 3.20 1.72 -11.60
CA PHE A 171 3.58 1.14 -12.90
C PHE A 171 4.07 -0.31 -12.83
N PRO A 172 4.89 -0.73 -11.83
CA PRO A 172 5.31 -2.13 -11.70
C PRO A 172 4.14 -3.10 -11.54
N LEU A 173 3.12 -2.72 -10.75
CA LEU A 173 1.91 -3.52 -10.58
C LEU A 173 1.15 -3.66 -11.90
N LEU A 174 0.98 -2.57 -12.66
CA LEU A 174 0.33 -2.63 -13.97
C LEU A 174 1.03 -3.61 -14.92
N CYS A 175 2.37 -3.56 -14.96
CA CYS A 175 3.17 -4.47 -15.78
C CYS A 175 3.02 -5.93 -15.36
N SER A 176 3.09 -6.21 -14.05
CA SER A 176 2.90 -7.56 -13.52
C SER A 176 1.52 -8.12 -13.85
N LEU A 177 0.48 -7.29 -13.77
CA LEU A 177 -0.89 -7.71 -14.04
C LEU A 177 -1.17 -7.90 -15.53
N TYR A 178 -0.51 -7.11 -16.40
CA TYR A 178 -0.59 -7.31 -17.84
C TYR A 178 0.06 -8.64 -18.25
N HIS A 179 1.19 -9.00 -17.64
CA HIS A 179 1.90 -10.26 -17.92
C HIS A 179 1.02 -11.51 -17.74
N GLU A 180 -0.01 -11.43 -16.89
CA GLU A 180 -0.97 -12.50 -16.63
C GLU A 180 -2.14 -12.52 -17.63
N LYS A 181 -2.14 -11.66 -18.66
CA LYS A 181 -3.20 -11.56 -19.67
C LYS A 181 -2.72 -12.07 -21.02
N GLU A 182 -3.57 -12.85 -21.67
CA GLU A 182 -3.42 -13.23 -23.07
C GLU A 182 -4.23 -12.26 -23.95
N ASP A 183 -3.64 -11.85 -25.08
CA ASP A 183 -4.31 -11.15 -26.20
C ASP A 183 -5.01 -9.81 -25.90
N VAL A 184 -4.46 -8.97 -25.00
CA VAL A 184 -4.94 -7.59 -24.80
C VAL A 184 -3.90 -6.60 -25.32
N ASP A 185 -4.32 -5.62 -26.13
CA ASP A 185 -3.41 -4.55 -26.56
C ASP A 185 -2.86 -3.75 -25.36
N VAL A 186 -1.55 -3.52 -25.33
CA VAL A 186 -0.85 -2.87 -24.22
C VAL A 186 -1.34 -1.43 -24.02
N LYS A 187 -1.47 -0.65 -25.10
CA LYS A 187 -1.93 0.75 -25.02
C LYS A 187 -3.33 0.79 -24.46
N GLU A 188 -4.19 -0.08 -24.98
CA GLU A 188 -5.57 -0.20 -24.56
C GLU A 188 -5.69 -0.64 -23.09
N TYR A 189 -4.91 -1.61 -22.63
CA TYR A 189 -4.96 -2.07 -21.24
C TYR A 189 -4.61 -0.97 -20.23
N PHE A 190 -3.50 -0.26 -20.48
CA PHE A 190 -3.02 0.80 -19.59
C PHE A 190 -3.95 2.01 -19.63
N LYS A 191 -4.41 2.40 -20.84
CA LYS A 191 -5.31 3.53 -21.03
C LYS A 191 -6.72 3.23 -20.51
N LYS A 192 -7.37 2.15 -20.96
CA LYS A 192 -8.73 1.80 -20.55
C LYS A 192 -8.83 1.56 -19.06
N SER A 193 -7.92 0.82 -18.43
CA SER A 193 -8.09 0.48 -17.00
C SER A 193 -8.09 1.72 -16.12
N PHE A 194 -7.15 2.64 -16.33
CA PHE A 194 -7.08 3.89 -15.56
C PHE A 194 -8.16 4.88 -15.99
N ASP A 195 -8.33 5.10 -17.30
CA ASP A 195 -9.32 6.07 -17.81
C ASP A 195 -10.75 5.62 -17.52
N VAL A 196 -11.04 4.32 -17.44
CA VAL A 196 -12.37 3.83 -17.07
C VAL A 196 -12.62 4.16 -15.61
N TYR A 197 -11.78 3.73 -14.65
CA TYR A 197 -12.04 4.04 -13.25
C TYR A 197 -12.01 5.54 -12.97
N LYS A 198 -11.08 6.29 -13.58
CA LYS A 198 -11.02 7.74 -13.42
C LYS A 198 -12.26 8.42 -14.00
N ARG A 199 -12.65 8.12 -15.24
CA ARG A 199 -13.87 8.71 -15.82
C ARG A 199 -15.11 8.34 -15.03
N GLU A 200 -15.21 7.11 -14.52
CA GLU A 200 -16.34 6.73 -13.69
C GLU A 200 -16.35 7.47 -12.34
N LEU A 201 -15.20 7.71 -11.70
CA LEU A 201 -15.13 8.56 -10.50
C LEU A 201 -15.43 10.04 -10.80
N ASP A 202 -14.91 10.57 -11.91
CA ASP A 202 -15.14 11.94 -12.32
C ASP A 202 -16.64 12.13 -12.64
N ARG A 203 -17.24 11.20 -13.39
CA ARG A 203 -18.70 11.12 -13.61
C ARG A 203 -19.46 11.05 -12.30
N LEU A 204 -19.06 10.19 -11.37
CA LEU A 204 -19.70 10.12 -10.05
C LEU A 204 -19.69 11.50 -9.38
N SER A 205 -18.57 12.22 -9.39
CA SER A 205 -18.46 13.56 -8.79
C SER A 205 -19.29 14.65 -9.49
N GLU A 206 -19.64 14.48 -10.77
CA GLU A 206 -20.51 15.40 -11.51
C GLU A 206 -21.99 15.35 -11.08
N HIS A 207 -22.40 14.33 -10.31
CA HIS A 207 -23.79 14.16 -9.85
C HIS A 207 -24.13 14.94 -8.57
N GLY A 208 -23.39 16.02 -8.28
CA GLY A 208 -23.60 16.87 -7.11
C GLY A 208 -23.48 16.10 -5.79
N ASP A 209 -24.34 16.42 -4.81
CA ASP A 209 -24.28 15.84 -3.46
C ASP A 209 -24.30 14.31 -3.44
N GLU A 210 -25.14 13.66 -4.27
CA GLU A 210 -25.20 12.19 -4.32
C GLU A 210 -23.88 11.58 -4.80
N GLY A 211 -23.29 12.21 -5.80
CA GLY A 211 -21.95 11.91 -6.30
C GLY A 211 -20.88 12.02 -5.23
N ASN A 212 -20.87 13.14 -4.53
CA ASN A 212 -19.92 13.40 -3.45
C ASN A 212 -20.09 12.39 -2.30
N TYR A 213 -21.30 11.93 -1.98
CA TYR A 213 -21.49 10.89 -0.96
C TYR A 213 -20.87 9.55 -1.40
N LYS A 214 -20.95 9.21 -2.70
CA LYS A 214 -20.30 8.02 -3.25
C LYS A 214 -18.78 8.13 -3.20
N ILE A 215 -18.22 9.27 -3.62
CA ILE A 215 -16.79 9.56 -3.55
C ILE A 215 -16.29 9.50 -2.09
N CYS A 216 -16.99 10.16 -1.17
CA CYS A 216 -16.68 10.11 0.26
C CYS A 216 -16.75 8.66 0.80
N SER A 217 -17.77 7.90 0.41
CA SER A 217 -17.92 6.50 0.83
C SER A 217 -16.78 5.61 0.34
N LEU A 218 -16.30 5.81 -0.90
CA LEU A 218 -15.14 5.13 -1.43
C LEU A 218 -13.85 5.52 -0.69
N ALA A 219 -13.70 6.81 -0.37
CA ALA A 219 -12.58 7.29 0.46
C ALA A 219 -12.61 6.67 1.85
N LEU A 220 -13.79 6.52 2.48
CA LEU A 220 -13.95 5.82 3.75
C LEU A 220 -13.59 4.32 3.64
N CYS A 221 -13.95 3.64 2.55
CA CYS A 221 -13.54 2.25 2.34
C CYS A 221 -12.01 2.11 2.30
N VAL A 222 -11.33 3.08 1.66
CA VAL A 222 -9.87 3.17 1.62
C VAL A 222 -9.29 3.44 3.02
N LEU A 223 -9.75 4.48 3.71
CA LEU A 223 -9.27 4.91 5.03
C LEU A 223 -9.41 3.83 6.11
N PHE A 224 -10.52 3.09 6.06
CA PHE A 224 -10.79 1.98 6.97
C PHE A 224 -10.29 0.63 6.44
N ASN A 225 -9.39 0.61 5.44
CA ASN A 225 -8.73 -0.60 4.95
C ASN A 225 -9.70 -1.74 4.59
N ASN A 226 -10.80 -1.44 3.91
CA ASN A 226 -11.86 -2.43 3.62
C ASN A 226 -12.43 -3.10 4.88
N GLN A 227 -12.48 -2.38 6.01
CA GLN A 227 -13.11 -2.80 7.27
C GLN A 227 -14.26 -1.88 7.69
N LEU A 228 -14.84 -1.15 6.72
CA LEU A 228 -15.93 -0.22 6.98
C LEU A 228 -17.20 -0.99 7.35
N ASN A 229 -17.59 -0.94 8.62
CA ASN A 229 -18.71 -1.74 9.13
C ASN A 229 -20.03 -0.98 9.02
N GLU A 230 -21.06 -1.62 8.47
CA GLU A 230 -22.40 -1.05 8.32
C GLU A 230 -23.00 -0.60 9.65
N LYS A 231 -22.74 -1.33 10.75
CA LYS A 231 -23.31 -1.03 12.06
C LYS A 231 -22.87 0.33 12.58
N TRP A 232 -21.75 0.88 12.10
CA TRP A 232 -21.28 2.22 12.49
C TRP A 232 -22.28 3.31 12.08
N PHE A 233 -22.97 3.13 10.96
CA PHE A 233 -23.97 4.08 10.47
C PHE A 233 -25.32 3.97 11.18
N GLN A 234 -25.55 2.91 11.96
CA GLN A 234 -26.79 2.66 12.70
C GLN A 234 -26.61 2.76 14.23
N GLY A 235 -25.37 2.72 14.72
CA GLY A 235 -25.06 2.61 16.14
C GLY A 235 -23.97 3.58 16.60
N LYS A 236 -23.37 3.23 17.75
CA LYS A 236 -22.23 3.97 18.32
C LYS A 236 -20.96 3.57 17.58
N MET A 237 -20.25 4.60 17.11
CA MET A 237 -18.87 4.53 16.64
C MET A 237 -17.93 4.79 17.83
N THR A 238 -16.69 4.34 17.77
CA THR A 238 -15.65 4.90 18.64
C THR A 238 -15.43 6.38 18.30
N ASP A 239 -14.87 7.15 19.23
CA ASP A 239 -14.58 8.57 18.98
C ASP A 239 -13.59 8.74 17.81
N GLU A 240 -12.63 7.83 17.69
CA GLU A 240 -11.67 7.77 16.59
C GLU A 240 -12.37 7.53 15.22
N GLN A 241 -13.24 6.53 15.14
CA GLN A 241 -14.02 6.25 13.91
C GLN A 241 -14.88 7.45 13.53
N ARG A 242 -15.51 8.09 14.52
CA ARG A 242 -16.33 9.27 14.30
C ARG A 242 -15.49 10.42 13.75
N GLN A 243 -14.29 10.64 14.29
CA GLN A 243 -13.39 11.71 13.88
C GLN A 243 -12.94 11.51 12.43
N ILE A 244 -12.44 10.32 12.07
CA ILE A 244 -12.02 10.00 10.68
C ILE A 244 -13.18 10.23 9.70
N ILE A 245 -14.39 9.75 10.04
CA ILE A 245 -15.56 9.94 9.18
C ILE A 245 -15.90 11.42 9.03
N LYS A 246 -15.84 12.19 10.12
CA LYS A 246 -16.09 13.63 10.11
C LYS A 246 -15.10 14.36 9.22
N ASP A 247 -13.81 14.13 9.41
CA ASP A 247 -12.74 14.80 8.65
C ASP A 247 -12.84 14.47 7.16
N THR A 248 -13.17 13.22 6.83
CA THR A 248 -13.42 12.81 5.43
C THR A 248 -14.65 13.49 4.85
N CYS A 249 -15.72 13.65 5.63
CA CYS A 249 -16.93 14.36 5.20
C CYS A 249 -16.64 15.84 4.96
N GLU A 250 -15.86 16.48 5.85
CA GLU A 250 -15.45 17.88 5.72
C GLU A 250 -14.54 18.10 4.51
N ALA A 251 -13.61 17.17 4.23
CA ALA A 251 -12.79 17.17 3.01
C ALA A 251 -13.64 16.99 1.73
N CYS A 252 -14.85 16.44 1.85
CA CYS A 252 -15.84 16.35 0.78
C CYS A 252 -16.89 17.47 0.85
N GLU A 253 -16.62 18.55 1.60
CA GLU A 253 -17.45 19.74 1.75
C GLU A 253 -18.83 19.49 2.39
N PHE A 254 -18.95 18.45 3.21
CA PHE A 254 -20.18 18.15 3.95
C PHE A 254 -20.21 18.77 5.34
N ASN A 255 -21.38 19.29 5.72
CA ASN A 255 -21.66 19.74 7.07
C ASN A 255 -22.00 18.54 7.98
N GLY A 256 -21.04 18.12 8.80
CA GLY A 256 -21.19 17.02 9.75
C GLY A 256 -21.19 15.63 9.10
N ILE A 257 -21.69 14.62 9.82
CA ILE A 257 -21.70 13.22 9.34
C ILE A 257 -23.10 12.82 8.87
N PRO A 258 -23.37 12.77 7.55
CA PRO A 258 -24.66 12.38 7.01
C PRO A 258 -24.79 10.84 6.95
N LYS A 259 -24.84 10.19 8.12
CA LYS A 259 -24.78 8.72 8.26
C LYS A 259 -25.70 7.96 7.32
N ALA A 260 -26.97 8.36 7.24
CA ALA A 260 -27.96 7.69 6.38
C ALA A 260 -27.62 7.81 4.89
N LYS A 261 -27.08 8.96 4.45
CA LYS A 261 -26.70 9.19 3.06
C LYS A 261 -25.42 8.45 2.69
N LEU A 262 -24.42 8.42 3.58
CA LEU A 262 -23.20 7.61 3.41
C LEU A 262 -23.52 6.12 3.32
N LYS A 263 -24.37 5.62 4.23
CA LYS A 263 -24.82 4.22 4.18
C LYS A 263 -25.53 3.92 2.85
N LYS A 264 -26.46 4.79 2.44
CA LYS A 264 -27.16 4.64 1.15
C LYS A 264 -26.17 4.63 -0.02
N ALA A 265 -25.18 5.52 0.00
CA ALA A 265 -24.15 5.57 -1.03
C ALA A 265 -23.32 4.28 -1.10
N LEU A 266 -22.89 3.75 0.05
CA LEU A 266 -22.23 2.44 0.14
C LEU A 266 -23.12 1.34 -0.44
N ASP A 267 -24.39 1.26 -0.02
CA ASP A 267 -25.32 0.25 -0.54
C ASP A 267 -25.52 0.39 -2.07
N THR A 268 -25.50 1.60 -2.64
CA THR A 268 -25.59 1.80 -4.10
C THR A 268 -24.32 1.48 -4.87
N LEU A 269 -23.16 1.48 -4.20
CA LEU A 269 -21.88 1.12 -4.79
C LEU A 269 -21.63 -0.40 -4.75
N ASP A 270 -22.45 -1.14 -4.01
CA ASP A 270 -22.37 -2.60 -3.91
C ASP A 270 -22.59 -3.25 -5.27
N GLY A 271 -21.72 -4.19 -5.62
CA GLY A 271 -21.70 -4.85 -6.93
C GLY A 271 -21.07 -4.03 -8.07
N THR A 272 -20.64 -2.77 -7.81
CA THR A 272 -19.95 -1.94 -8.82
C THR A 272 -18.54 -1.58 -8.40
N PHE A 273 -18.38 -0.83 -7.32
CA PHE A 273 -17.07 -0.42 -6.78
C PHE A 273 -16.73 -1.14 -5.47
N ILE A 274 -17.76 -1.55 -4.74
CA ILE A 274 -17.58 -2.25 -3.46
C ILE A 274 -18.38 -3.55 -3.46
N CYS A 275 -18.03 -4.44 -2.55
CA CYS A 275 -18.81 -5.61 -2.19
C CYS A 275 -19.11 -5.56 -0.69
N LYS A 276 -20.35 -5.89 -0.33
CA LYS A 276 -20.77 -6.02 1.07
C LYS A 276 -20.75 -7.50 1.48
N GLN A 277 -19.93 -7.84 2.46
CA GLN A 277 -19.85 -9.20 3.01
C GLN A 277 -19.89 -9.15 4.54
N ASN A 278 -20.83 -9.89 5.14
CA ASN A 278 -21.00 -9.96 6.61
C ASN A 278 -21.12 -8.58 7.29
N GLY A 279 -21.76 -7.61 6.61
CA GLY A 279 -21.92 -6.25 7.12
C GLY A 279 -20.64 -5.38 7.04
N ILE A 280 -19.61 -5.83 6.33
CA ILE A 280 -18.39 -5.08 6.04
C ILE A 280 -18.40 -4.68 4.56
N TYR A 281 -18.21 -3.39 4.29
CA TYR A 281 -18.00 -2.87 2.95
C TYR A 281 -16.52 -2.91 2.58
N LYS A 282 -16.22 -3.44 1.40
CA LYS A 282 -14.86 -3.58 0.85
C LYS A 282 -14.85 -3.22 -0.62
N THR A 283 -13.77 -2.69 -1.16
CA THR A 283 -13.63 -2.55 -2.62
C THR A 283 -13.77 -3.90 -3.32
N LEU A 284 -14.33 -3.90 -4.54
CA LEU A 284 -14.65 -5.11 -5.29
C LEU A 284 -13.45 -6.03 -5.53
N HIS A 285 -12.27 -5.45 -5.75
CA HIS A 285 -11.00 -6.17 -5.87
C HIS A 285 -9.81 -5.28 -5.50
N ASP A 286 -8.67 -5.87 -5.17
CA ASP A 286 -7.48 -5.16 -4.70
C ASP A 286 -6.98 -4.10 -5.69
N LYS A 287 -7.10 -4.34 -7.01
CA LYS A 287 -6.73 -3.34 -8.02
C LYS A 287 -7.52 -2.03 -7.91
N LEU A 288 -8.79 -2.12 -7.52
CA LEU A 288 -9.65 -0.95 -7.34
C LEU A 288 -9.32 -0.25 -6.02
N PHE A 289 -9.02 -1.01 -4.96
CA PHE A 289 -8.48 -0.45 -3.73
C PHE A 289 -7.23 0.39 -4.00
N ASP A 290 -6.27 -0.17 -4.71
CA ASP A 290 -5.00 0.48 -5.02
C ASP A 290 -5.21 1.73 -5.88
N PHE A 291 -6.08 1.64 -6.90
CA PHE A 291 -6.46 2.78 -7.72
C PHE A 291 -7.11 3.90 -6.88
N LEU A 292 -8.09 3.57 -6.02
CA LEU A 292 -8.79 4.54 -5.18
C LEU A 292 -7.84 5.20 -4.17
N ALA A 293 -6.99 4.41 -3.51
CA ALA A 293 -5.99 4.92 -2.58
C ALA A 293 -5.06 5.93 -3.26
N HIS A 294 -4.65 5.66 -4.50
CA HIS A 294 -3.85 6.57 -5.28
C HIS A 294 -4.63 7.81 -5.74
N TYR A 295 -5.84 7.63 -6.29
CA TYR A 295 -6.70 8.71 -6.78
C TYR A 295 -6.95 9.75 -5.69
N PHE A 296 -7.25 9.31 -4.48
CA PHE A 296 -7.56 10.23 -3.39
C PHE A 296 -6.34 10.92 -2.80
N VAL A 297 -5.16 10.30 -2.84
CA VAL A 297 -3.89 10.91 -2.42
C VAL A 297 -3.46 12.00 -3.41
N ILE A 298 -3.53 11.75 -4.72
CA ILE A 298 -3.15 12.75 -5.74
C ILE A 298 -4.08 13.97 -5.72
N ASN A 299 -5.39 13.75 -5.52
CA ASN A 299 -6.37 14.82 -5.55
C ASN A 299 -6.49 15.58 -4.21
N ASN A 300 -5.59 15.35 -3.24
CA ASN A 300 -5.64 15.94 -1.90
C ASN A 300 -6.99 15.77 -1.17
N ARG A 301 -7.74 14.71 -1.51
CA ARG A 301 -9.07 14.45 -0.92
C ARG A 301 -9.02 13.60 0.35
N LEU A 302 -7.83 13.14 0.73
CA LEU A 302 -7.58 12.46 2.01
C LEU A 302 -6.66 13.35 2.83
N VAL A 303 -7.22 13.94 3.88
CA VAL A 303 -6.44 14.55 4.96
C VAL A 303 -5.95 13.38 5.81
N VAL A 304 -4.64 13.09 5.71
CA VAL A 304 -3.93 12.20 6.62
C VAL A 304 -3.13 13.06 7.57
#